data_AF-J3LPW9-F1
#
_entry.id   AF-J3LPW9-F1
#
_cell.length_a   1.000
_cell.length_b   1.000
_cell.length_c   1.000
_cell.angle_alpha   90.00
_cell.angle_beta   90.00
_cell.angle_gamma   90.00
#
_symmetry.space_group_name_H-M   'P 1'
#
loop_
_entity.id
_entity.type
_entity.pdbx_description
1 polymer ?
#
loop_
_entity_poly.entity_id
_entity_poly.type
_entity_poly.pdbx_seq_one_letter_code
_entity_poly.pdbx_strand_id
1 'polypeptide(L)'
;MAAPQSPLRRWKPFLAAFSSVDAAIEAADPGLLSRAEFRRARERVVEMLSGAEDDAEAEELCLVLDEVMEESLLTLQMAPVTPERLASTDLAQVLGAMRKHESERIRSLATDIVRAWRATVNNDLVRMMAALERIPQSPKRIETGRPNLEAKVMQGSPATSIRRRPQRRRRPREVLQLQLLAVLESRRTTRAQQQSRRNRR
;
A
#
# COMPACT_ATOMS: atom_id res chain seq x y z
N MET A 1 -12.15 38.56 -11.83
CA MET A 1 -11.76 37.45 -12.73
C MET A 1 -10.63 36.70 -12.04
N ALA A 2 -10.93 35.53 -11.44
CA ALA A 2 -9.89 34.66 -10.89
C ALA A 2 -9.18 33.96 -12.05
N ALA A 3 -7.85 33.87 -12.01
CA ALA A 3 -7.09 33.11 -13.01
C ALA A 3 -7.54 31.64 -12.99
N PRO A 4 -7.65 30.96 -14.14
CA PRO A 4 -7.99 29.54 -14.18
C PRO A 4 -6.98 28.78 -13.32
N GLN A 5 -7.47 28.17 -12.25
CA GLN A 5 -6.64 27.33 -11.41
C GLN A 5 -6.32 26.09 -12.23
N SER A 6 -5.04 25.70 -12.32
CA SER A 6 -4.67 24.46 -12.99
C SER A 6 -5.48 23.30 -12.36
N PRO A 7 -6.27 22.53 -13.13
CA PRO A 7 -7.05 21.40 -12.63
C PRO A 7 -6.23 20.41 -11.79
N LEU A 8 -4.92 20.33 -12.07
CA LEU A 8 -3.98 19.45 -11.40
C LEU A 8 -3.39 19.97 -10.07
N ARG A 9 -3.75 21.16 -9.57
CA ARG A 9 -3.02 21.76 -8.43
C ARG A 9 -3.02 20.88 -7.17
N ARG A 10 -4.15 20.23 -6.86
CA ARG A 10 -4.28 19.33 -5.70
C ARG A 10 -3.35 18.12 -5.82
N TRP A 11 -3.35 17.47 -6.99
CA TRP A 11 -2.69 16.19 -7.19
C TRP A 11 -1.25 16.27 -7.70
N LYS A 12 -0.86 17.36 -8.36
CA LYS A 12 0.47 17.53 -8.99
C LYS A 12 1.65 17.22 -8.04
N PRO A 13 1.66 17.64 -6.76
CA PRO A 13 2.75 17.30 -5.84
C PRO A 13 2.81 15.82 -5.46
N PHE A 14 1.72 15.08 -5.64
CA PHE A 14 1.54 13.71 -5.14
C PHE A 14 1.44 12.66 -6.25
N LEU A 15 1.45 13.03 -7.53
CA LEU A 15 1.31 12.07 -8.64
C LEU A 15 2.37 10.94 -8.59
N ALA A 16 3.61 11.27 -8.22
CA ALA A 16 4.67 10.28 -8.05
C ALA A 16 4.40 9.28 -6.92
N ALA A 17 3.62 9.66 -5.90
CA ALA A 17 3.32 8.82 -4.75
C ALA A 17 2.60 7.53 -5.14
N PHE A 18 1.75 7.58 -6.18
CA PHE A 18 1.05 6.41 -6.66
C PHE A 18 1.99 5.29 -7.08
N SER A 19 3.09 5.63 -7.77
CA SER A 19 4.06 4.63 -8.23
C SER A 19 4.77 3.97 -7.04
N SER A 20 5.18 4.75 -6.04
CA SER A 20 5.83 4.21 -4.83
C SER A 20 4.88 3.34 -4.01
N VAL A 21 3.61 3.75 -3.87
CA VAL A 21 2.58 2.95 -3.16
C VAL A 21 2.26 1.66 -3.94
N ASP A 22 2.08 1.74 -5.26
CA ASP A 22 1.82 0.56 -6.09
C ASP A 22 3.00 -0.43 -6.03
N ALA A 23 4.23 0.06 -6.12
CA ALA A 23 5.44 -0.77 -6.03
C ALA A 23 5.55 -1.46 -4.66
N ALA A 24 5.24 -0.76 -3.57
CA ALA A 24 5.25 -1.32 -2.22
C ALA A 24 4.19 -2.41 -2.04
N ILE A 25 3.00 -2.19 -2.59
CA ILE A 25 1.92 -3.18 -2.59
C ILE A 25 2.33 -4.41 -3.40
N GLU A 26 2.83 -4.23 -4.63
CA GLU A 26 3.29 -5.34 -5.48
C GLU A 26 4.45 -6.12 -4.83
N ALA A 27 5.38 -5.42 -4.19
CA ALA A 27 6.50 -6.05 -3.48
C ALA A 27 6.04 -6.90 -2.29
N ALA A 28 4.98 -6.49 -1.58
CA ALA A 28 4.48 -7.21 -0.42
C ALA A 28 3.98 -8.63 -0.77
N ASP A 29 3.38 -8.81 -1.94
CA ASP A 29 2.96 -10.12 -2.46
C ASP A 29 2.94 -10.12 -4.01
N PRO A 30 4.09 -10.52 -4.63
CA PRO A 30 4.33 -10.43 -6.06
C PRO A 30 3.43 -11.28 -6.99
N GLY A 31 2.48 -12.06 -6.45
CA GLY A 31 1.59 -12.92 -7.26
C GLY A 31 0.11 -12.56 -7.19
N LEU A 32 -0.32 -11.87 -6.13
CA LEU A 32 -1.74 -11.60 -5.88
C LEU A 32 -2.12 -10.12 -5.98
N LEU A 33 -1.12 -9.23 -6.07
CA LEU A 33 -1.29 -7.78 -5.90
C LEU A 33 -0.90 -6.96 -7.13
N SER A 34 -0.99 -7.51 -8.35
CA SER A 34 -0.73 -6.73 -9.58
C SER A 34 -1.56 -5.44 -9.62
N ARG A 35 -0.91 -4.32 -9.89
CA ARG A 35 -1.50 -2.98 -9.96
C ARG A 35 -1.61 -2.46 -11.39
N ALA A 36 -1.27 -3.25 -12.41
CA ALA A 36 -1.21 -2.78 -13.80
C ALA A 36 -2.52 -2.16 -14.31
N GLU A 37 -3.67 -2.80 -14.07
CA GLU A 37 -4.97 -2.26 -14.48
C GLU A 37 -5.39 -1.04 -13.65
N PHE A 38 -5.01 -0.99 -12.36
CA PHE A 38 -5.22 0.19 -11.52
C PHE A 38 -4.39 1.38 -12.01
N ARG A 39 -3.13 1.16 -12.40
CA ARG A 39 -2.26 2.18 -13.01
C ARG A 39 -2.88 2.73 -14.30
N ARG A 40 -3.30 1.85 -15.21
CA ARG A 40 -3.98 2.25 -16.46
C ARG A 40 -5.26 3.03 -16.23
N ALA A 41 -6.09 2.61 -15.26
CA ALA A 41 -7.32 3.32 -14.94
C ALA A 41 -7.03 4.71 -14.37
N ARG A 42 -6.06 4.81 -13.45
CA ARG A 42 -5.63 6.09 -12.87
C ARG A 42 -5.02 7.03 -13.92
N GLU A 43 -4.17 6.52 -14.82
CA GLU A 43 -3.60 7.30 -15.91
C GLU A 43 -4.69 7.94 -16.77
N ARG A 44 -5.76 7.21 -17.09
CA ARG A 44 -6.93 7.76 -17.79
C ARG A 44 -7.63 8.87 -17.00
N VAL A 45 -7.74 8.74 -15.67
CA VAL A 45 -8.31 9.80 -14.82
C VAL A 45 -7.44 11.04 -14.83
N VAL A 46 -6.11 10.89 -14.74
CA VAL A 46 -5.16 12.01 -14.81
C VAL A 46 -5.18 12.68 -16.19
N GLU A 47 -5.32 11.91 -17.26
CA GLU A 47 -5.49 12.44 -18.62
C GLU A 47 -6.79 13.26 -18.74
N MET A 48 -7.92 12.72 -18.25
CA MET A 48 -9.19 13.45 -18.21
C MET A 48 -9.07 14.73 -17.37
N LEU A 49 -8.39 14.69 -16.22
CA LEU A 49 -8.22 15.85 -15.34
C LEU A 49 -7.37 16.94 -16.01
N SER A 50 -6.39 16.54 -16.83
CA SER A 50 -5.57 17.48 -17.60
C SER A 50 -6.34 18.20 -18.70
N GLY A 51 -7.44 17.60 -19.18
CA GLY A 51 -8.31 18.15 -20.22
C GLY A 51 -9.69 18.59 -19.74
N ALA A 52 -9.91 18.74 -18.42
CA ALA A 52 -11.19 19.13 -17.86
C ALA A 52 -11.63 20.50 -18.38
N GLU A 53 -12.91 20.63 -18.76
CA GLU A 53 -13.45 21.86 -19.36
C GLU A 53 -13.75 22.94 -18.30
N ASP A 54 -14.08 22.52 -17.07
CA ASP A 54 -14.40 23.41 -15.95
C ASP A 54 -13.90 22.88 -14.60
N ASP A 55 -13.97 23.76 -13.59
CA ASP A 55 -13.52 23.46 -12.22
C ASP A 55 -14.36 22.36 -11.54
N ALA A 56 -15.62 22.17 -11.93
CA ALA A 56 -16.49 21.16 -11.34
C ALA A 56 -16.13 19.75 -11.84
N GLU A 57 -15.85 19.59 -13.14
CA GLU A 57 -15.30 18.36 -13.71
C GLU A 57 -13.92 18.05 -13.10
N ALA A 58 -13.06 19.06 -12.95
CA ALA A 58 -11.76 18.91 -12.32
C ALA A 58 -11.86 18.44 -10.86
N GLU A 59 -12.78 19.01 -10.08
CA GLU A 59 -13.00 18.63 -8.69
C GLU A 59 -13.52 17.19 -8.58
N GLU A 60 -14.46 16.78 -9.44
CA GLU A 60 -14.98 15.43 -9.45
C GLU A 60 -13.89 14.38 -9.77
N LEU A 61 -13.03 14.68 -10.75
CA LEU A 61 -11.88 13.83 -11.08
C LEU A 61 -10.84 13.81 -9.96
N CYS A 62 -10.63 14.92 -9.25
CA CYS A 62 -9.79 14.94 -8.05
C CYS A 62 -10.36 14.05 -6.93
N LEU A 63 -11.67 14.03 -6.71
CA LEU A 63 -12.31 13.13 -5.75
C LEU A 63 -12.11 11.66 -6.12
N VAL A 64 -12.21 11.32 -7.41
CA VAL A 64 -11.90 9.96 -7.88
C VAL A 64 -10.45 9.58 -7.59
N LEU A 65 -9.50 10.50 -7.78
CA LEU A 65 -8.09 10.25 -7.43
C LEU A 65 -7.88 10.11 -5.91
N ASP A 66 -8.62 10.88 -5.11
CA ASP A 66 -8.62 10.76 -3.64
C ASP A 66 -9.07 9.36 -3.20
N GLU A 67 -10.19 8.88 -3.74
CA GLU A 67 -10.71 7.53 -3.47
C GLU A 67 -9.71 6.44 -3.90
N VAL A 68 -9.12 6.57 -5.10
CA VAL A 68 -8.13 5.61 -5.61
C VAL A 68 -6.90 5.57 -4.69
N MET A 69 -6.44 6.71 -4.19
CA MET A 69 -5.31 6.75 -3.26
C MET A 69 -5.68 6.20 -1.88
N GLU A 70 -6.84 6.56 -1.35
CA GLU A 70 -7.36 6.03 -0.07
C GLU A 70 -7.37 4.50 -0.08
N GLU A 71 -7.93 3.89 -1.12
CA GLU A 71 -7.97 2.44 -1.29
C GLU A 71 -6.57 1.82 -1.43
N SER A 72 -5.65 2.53 -2.07
CA SER A 72 -4.26 2.10 -2.20
C SER A 72 -3.56 2.10 -0.84
N LEU A 73 -3.78 3.13 -0.02
CA LEU A 73 -3.25 3.20 1.35
C LEU A 73 -3.87 2.14 2.27
N LEU A 74 -5.18 1.89 2.18
CA LEU A 74 -5.84 0.81 2.90
C LEU A 74 -5.26 -0.55 2.52
N THR A 75 -5.04 -0.78 1.22
CA THR A 75 -4.39 -2.00 0.74
C THR A 75 -2.97 -2.12 1.28
N LEU A 76 -2.21 -1.03 1.29
CA LEU A 76 -0.85 -0.99 1.83
C LEU A 76 -0.82 -1.27 3.34
N GLN A 77 -1.79 -0.75 4.10
CA GLN A 77 -1.92 -1.01 5.54
C GLN A 77 -2.16 -2.50 5.84
N MET A 78 -2.90 -3.19 4.97
CA MET A 78 -3.16 -4.63 5.08
C MET A 78 -2.04 -5.50 4.52
N ALA A 79 -1.15 -4.93 3.70
CA ALA A 79 -0.08 -5.68 3.06
C ALA A 79 1.04 -5.97 4.07
N PRO A 80 1.61 -7.19 4.09
CA PRO A 80 2.71 -7.54 4.98
C PRO A 80 4.02 -6.95 4.47
N VAL A 81 4.20 -5.63 4.60
CA VAL A 81 5.45 -4.96 4.23
C VAL A 81 6.44 -5.09 5.38
N THR A 82 7.56 -5.77 5.15
CA THR A 82 8.60 -5.92 6.18
C THR A 82 9.41 -4.62 6.34
N PRO A 83 9.95 -4.32 7.53
CA PRO A 83 10.78 -3.14 7.77
C PRO A 83 11.98 -3.00 6.80
N GLU A 84 12.61 -4.11 6.42
CA GLU A 84 13.75 -4.11 5.50
C GLU A 84 13.32 -3.67 4.09
N ARG A 85 12.13 -4.11 3.65
CA ARG A 85 11.56 -3.70 2.36
C ARG A 85 11.19 -2.22 2.38
N LEU A 86 10.62 -1.72 3.48
CA LEU A 86 10.34 -0.29 3.65
C LEU A 86 11.62 0.54 3.54
N ALA A 87 12.70 0.11 4.18
CA ALA A 87 13.99 0.81 4.15
C ALA A 87 14.61 0.89 2.75
N SER A 88 14.28 -0.07 1.87
CA SER A 88 14.74 -0.07 0.47
C SER A 88 13.92 0.82 -0.47
N THR A 89 12.89 1.49 0.04
CA THR A 89 11.95 2.31 -0.76
C THR A 89 11.90 3.75 -0.28
N ASP A 90 11.46 4.66 -1.14
CA ASP A 90 11.19 6.06 -0.81
C ASP A 90 9.84 6.26 -0.07
N LEU A 91 9.15 5.16 0.25
CA LEU A 91 7.77 5.15 0.73
C LEU A 91 7.58 5.94 2.03
N ALA A 92 8.57 5.94 2.93
CA ALA A 92 8.51 6.73 4.15
C ALA A 92 8.51 8.25 3.86
N GLN A 93 9.28 8.70 2.87
CA GLN A 93 9.30 10.09 2.43
C GLN A 93 7.99 10.45 1.74
N VAL A 94 7.52 9.56 0.86
CA VAL A 94 6.26 9.72 0.12
C VAL A 94 5.07 9.83 1.08
N LEU A 95 4.86 8.87 1.98
CA LEU A 95 3.80 8.95 2.99
C LEU A 95 4.01 10.14 3.93
N GLY A 96 5.26 10.48 4.21
CA GLY A 96 5.64 11.69 4.94
C GLY A 96 5.07 12.96 4.32
N ALA A 97 5.15 13.09 3.00
CA ALA A 97 4.58 14.20 2.22
C ALA A 97 3.05 14.12 2.15
N MET A 98 2.48 12.92 1.99
CA MET A 98 1.03 12.71 1.90
C MET A 98 0.27 13.12 3.16
N ARG A 99 0.93 13.21 4.32
CA ARG A 99 0.34 13.82 5.54
C ARG A 99 -0.01 15.30 5.38
N LYS A 100 0.38 15.94 4.28
CA LYS A 100 0.02 17.32 3.91
C LYS A 100 -1.06 17.39 2.82
N HIS A 101 -1.61 16.25 2.40
CA HIS A 101 -2.66 16.19 1.39
C HIS A 101 -3.93 16.92 1.86
N GLU A 102 -4.75 17.45 0.95
CA GLU A 102 -5.98 18.19 1.30
C GLU A 102 -7.04 17.28 1.92
N SER A 103 -7.22 16.07 1.36
CA SER A 103 -8.10 15.02 1.91
C SER A 103 -7.65 14.56 3.30
N GLU A 104 -8.54 14.72 4.29
CA GLU A 104 -8.34 14.29 5.67
C GLU A 104 -8.11 12.77 5.77
N ARG A 105 -8.87 11.98 5.02
CA ARG A 105 -8.77 10.52 5.05
C ARG A 105 -7.39 10.04 4.61
N ILE A 106 -6.86 10.61 3.52
CA ILE A 106 -5.51 10.32 3.02
C ILE A 106 -4.46 10.70 4.06
N ARG A 107 -4.57 11.89 4.67
CA ARG A 107 -3.62 12.32 5.72
C ARG A 107 -3.62 11.39 6.93
N SER A 108 -4.81 10.97 7.38
CA SER A 108 -4.98 10.07 8.53
C SER A 108 -4.40 8.70 8.24
N LEU A 109 -4.72 8.10 7.09
CA LEU A 109 -4.16 6.80 6.68
C LEU A 109 -2.64 6.84 6.55
N ALA A 110 -2.08 7.87 5.89
CA ALA A 110 -0.64 8.03 5.80
C ALA A 110 0.03 8.16 7.18
N THR A 111 -0.64 8.84 8.12
CA THR A 111 -0.16 8.98 9.50
C THR A 111 -0.18 7.64 10.24
N ASP A 112 -1.28 6.89 10.14
CA ASP A 112 -1.45 5.62 10.83
C ASP A 112 -0.48 4.55 10.31
N ILE A 113 -0.27 4.49 9.00
CA ILE A 113 0.71 3.58 8.38
C ILE A 113 2.12 3.89 8.92
N VAL A 114 2.54 5.17 8.90
CA VAL A 114 3.86 5.57 9.40
C VAL A 114 4.01 5.30 10.90
N ARG A 115 2.95 5.47 11.69
CA ARG A 115 2.95 5.16 13.13
C ARG A 115 3.08 3.66 13.38
N ALA A 116 2.30 2.84 12.68
CA ALA A 116 2.34 1.39 12.78
C ALA A 116 3.74 0.85 12.43
N TRP A 117 4.35 1.35 11.35
CA TRP A 117 5.70 0.94 10.96
C TRP A 117 6.76 1.31 11.99
N ARG A 118 6.72 2.53 12.56
CA ARG A 118 7.63 2.90 13.65
C ARG A 118 7.45 2.00 14.86
N ALA A 119 6.21 1.65 15.21
CA ALA A 119 5.95 0.74 16.32
C ALA A 119 6.57 -0.64 16.06
N THR A 120 6.44 -1.18 14.85
CA THR A 120 7.09 -2.45 14.45
C THR A 120 8.62 -2.36 14.58
N VAL A 121 9.25 -1.34 14.00
CA VAL A 121 10.71 -1.14 14.08
C VAL A 121 11.17 -0.99 15.53
N ASN A 122 10.48 -0.20 16.35
CA ASN A 122 10.81 0.00 17.75
C ASN A 122 10.70 -1.31 18.55
N ASN A 123 9.66 -2.12 18.30
CA ASN A 123 9.52 -3.42 18.94
C ASN A 123 10.65 -4.39 18.56
N ASP A 124 11.08 -4.37 17.29
CA ASP A 124 12.20 -5.20 16.85
C ASP A 124 13.53 -4.73 17.46
N LEU A 125 13.78 -3.43 17.57
CA LEU A 125 14.94 -2.88 18.27
C LEU A 125 14.98 -3.29 19.74
N VAL A 126 13.86 -3.17 20.46
CA VAL A 126 13.76 -3.63 21.86
C VAL A 126 14.05 -5.12 21.98
N ARG A 127 13.51 -5.94 21.07
CA ARG A 127 13.78 -7.39 21.04
C ARG A 127 15.25 -7.68 20.78
N MET A 128 15.89 -6.97 19.87
CA MET A 128 17.31 -7.11 19.55
C MET A 128 18.20 -6.71 20.73
N MET A 129 17.91 -5.61 21.40
CA MET A 129 18.64 -5.18 22.60
C MET A 129 18.54 -6.22 23.72
N ALA A 130 17.34 -6.73 24.00
CA ALA A 130 17.14 -7.79 25.00
C ALA A 130 17.86 -9.10 24.62
N ALA A 131 18.01 -9.39 23.32
CA ALA A 131 18.79 -10.53 22.85
C ALA A 131 20.30 -10.32 23.05
N LEU A 132 20.82 -9.12 22.76
CA LEU A 132 22.22 -8.75 22.98
C LEU A 132 22.61 -8.80 24.46
N GLU A 133 21.74 -8.33 25.36
CA GLU A 133 21.94 -8.43 26.82
C GLU A 133 22.03 -9.87 27.32
N ARG A 134 21.42 -10.81 26.60
CA ARG A 134 21.46 -12.25 26.90
C ARG A 134 22.69 -12.96 26.31
N ILE A 135 23.51 -12.28 25.51
CA ILE A 135 24.77 -12.86 25.00
C ILE A 135 25.81 -12.76 26.12
N PRO A 136 26.32 -13.89 26.65
CA PRO A 136 27.35 -13.85 27.68
C PRO A 136 28.63 -13.18 27.16
N GLN A 137 29.09 -12.14 27.86
CA GLN A 137 30.28 -11.32 27.55
C GLN A 137 31.61 -12.03 27.85
N SER A 138 31.80 -13.27 27.39
CA SER A 138 33.09 -13.96 27.59
C SER A 138 33.52 -14.72 26.34
N PRO A 139 34.71 -14.44 25.77
CA PRO A 139 35.36 -15.40 24.90
C PRO A 139 35.81 -16.57 25.78
N LYS A 140 35.04 -17.65 25.79
CA LYS A 140 35.54 -18.93 26.32
C LYS A 140 36.71 -19.35 25.42
N ARG A 141 37.92 -19.15 25.93
CA ARG A 141 39.15 -19.75 25.43
C ARG A 141 38.87 -21.25 25.25
N ILE A 142 38.90 -21.71 24.01
CA ILE A 142 38.75 -23.14 23.68
C ILE A 142 40.03 -23.82 24.15
N GLU A 143 40.01 -24.34 25.38
CA GLU A 143 40.95 -25.39 25.76
C GLU A 143 40.41 -26.70 25.20
N THR A 144 41.13 -27.20 24.19
CA THR A 144 40.94 -28.51 23.57
C THR A 144 41.03 -29.61 24.62
N GLY A 145 39.90 -30.24 24.92
CA GLY A 145 39.84 -31.45 25.73
C GLY A 145 38.48 -32.12 25.65
N ARG A 146 38.35 -33.13 24.80
CA ARG A 146 37.27 -34.15 24.82
C ARG A 146 37.96 -35.51 24.94
N PRO A 147 37.26 -36.63 25.26
CA PRO A 147 35.86 -36.77 25.71
C PRO A 147 35.68 -37.80 26.88
N ASN A 148 34.49 -37.92 27.50
CA ASN A 148 33.86 -39.26 27.67
C ASN A 148 32.37 -39.32 28.13
N LEU A 149 31.66 -40.23 27.44
CA LEU A 149 30.51 -41.13 27.70
C LEU A 149 29.37 -40.88 28.75
N GLU A 150 28.15 -41.12 28.22
CA GLU A 150 26.93 -41.73 28.82
C GLU A 150 26.13 -40.89 29.86
N ALA A 151 24.78 -40.80 29.82
CA ALA A 151 23.81 -41.85 29.56
C ALA A 151 22.46 -41.35 28.98
N LYS A 152 21.73 -42.33 28.40
CA LYS A 152 20.33 -42.36 27.93
C LYS A 152 19.30 -41.65 28.84
N VAL A 153 18.23 -41.13 28.23
CA VAL A 153 16.83 -41.62 28.42
C VAL A 153 15.93 -41.14 27.27
N MET A 154 15.15 -42.07 26.74
CA MET A 154 14.10 -41.93 25.72
C MET A 154 12.79 -41.41 26.31
N GLN A 155 12.07 -40.56 25.57
CA GLN A 155 10.60 -40.39 25.50
C GLN A 155 10.32 -39.03 24.85
N GLY A 156 9.41 -38.77 23.91
CA GLY A 156 8.41 -39.51 23.14
C GLY A 156 7.75 -38.44 22.24
N SER A 157 7.40 -38.77 21.00
CA SER A 157 6.74 -37.85 20.06
C SER A 157 5.24 -37.68 20.42
N PRO A 158 4.54 -36.60 20.02
CA PRO A 158 3.99 -36.59 18.66
C PRO A 158 3.95 -35.22 17.95
N ALA A 159 3.86 -35.29 16.62
CA ALA A 159 3.52 -34.20 15.73
C ALA A 159 2.03 -33.85 15.81
N THR A 160 1.70 -32.54 15.81
CA THR A 160 0.40 -32.06 15.30
C THR A 160 0.60 -30.74 14.55
N SER A 161 0.68 -30.85 13.22
CA SER A 161 0.59 -29.74 12.30
C SER A 161 -0.83 -29.15 12.32
N ILE A 162 -1.00 -27.97 12.90
CA ILE A 162 -2.23 -27.18 12.74
C ILE A 162 -2.05 -26.27 11.51
N ARG A 163 -2.40 -26.80 10.34
CA ARG A 163 -2.70 -25.97 9.14
C ARG A 163 -4.05 -25.31 9.35
N ARG A 164 -4.07 -24.05 9.77
CA ARG A 164 -5.28 -23.21 9.64
C ARG A 164 -5.36 -22.67 8.22
N ARG A 165 -6.31 -23.21 7.45
CA ARG A 165 -6.80 -22.61 6.19
C ARG A 165 -7.31 -21.19 6.49
N PRO A 166 -6.91 -20.15 5.76
CA PRO A 166 -7.67 -18.90 5.78
C PRO A 166 -8.97 -19.12 5.01
N GLN A 167 -10.08 -18.87 5.70
CA GLN A 167 -11.41 -18.85 5.14
C GLN A 167 -11.49 -17.89 3.94
N ARG A 168 -12.18 -18.34 2.89
CA ARG A 168 -12.63 -17.51 1.76
C ARG A 168 -13.62 -16.46 2.28
N ARG A 169 -13.12 -15.31 2.72
CA ARG A 169 -13.91 -14.07 2.71
C ARG A 169 -13.80 -13.49 1.31
N ARG A 170 -14.95 -13.25 0.66
CA ARG A 170 -15.00 -12.52 -0.62
C ARG A 170 -14.19 -11.24 -0.46
N ARG A 171 -13.21 -11.05 -1.34
CA ARG A 171 -12.22 -9.97 -1.22
C ARG A 171 -12.93 -8.64 -1.50
N PRO A 172 -12.77 -7.60 -0.68
CA PRO A 172 -13.24 -6.24 -0.96
C PRO A 172 -12.86 -5.73 -2.37
N ARG A 173 -11.79 -6.30 -2.94
CA ARG A 173 -11.28 -6.05 -4.30
C ARG A 173 -12.25 -6.28 -5.45
N GLU A 174 -13.12 -7.28 -5.37
CA GLU A 174 -14.04 -7.59 -6.48
C GLU A 174 -15.14 -6.53 -6.59
N VAL A 175 -15.57 -5.98 -5.44
CA VAL A 175 -16.60 -4.93 -5.39
C VAL A 175 -16.07 -3.62 -5.97
N LEU A 176 -14.81 -3.28 -5.70
CA LEU A 176 -14.18 -2.03 -6.16
C LEU A 176 -13.75 -2.07 -7.63
N GLN A 177 -13.29 -3.23 -8.13
CA GLN A 177 -13.08 -3.40 -9.58
C GLN A 177 -14.38 -3.20 -10.35
N LEU A 178 -15.49 -3.73 -9.84
CA LEU A 178 -16.81 -3.56 -10.43
C LEU A 178 -17.31 -2.10 -10.33
N GLN A 179 -17.06 -1.41 -9.21
CA GLN A 179 -17.43 0.01 -9.07
C GLN A 179 -16.61 0.92 -9.98
N LEU A 180 -15.29 0.74 -10.06
CA LEU A 180 -14.43 1.53 -10.93
C LEU A 180 -14.73 1.27 -12.41
N LEU A 181 -14.98 0.01 -12.80
CA LEU A 181 -15.44 -0.33 -14.14
C LEU A 181 -16.82 0.26 -14.44
N ALA A 182 -17.77 0.20 -13.50
CA ALA A 182 -19.11 0.75 -13.67
C ALA A 182 -19.11 2.29 -13.82
N VAL A 183 -18.25 2.99 -13.10
CA VAL A 183 -18.07 4.45 -13.25
C VAL A 183 -17.48 4.77 -14.62
N LEU A 184 -16.46 4.02 -15.06
CA LEU A 184 -15.83 4.22 -16.37
C LEU A 184 -16.79 3.87 -17.53
N GLU A 185 -17.61 2.82 -17.40
CA GLU A 185 -18.61 2.41 -18.39
C GLU A 185 -19.81 3.38 -18.45
N SER A 186 -20.31 3.85 -17.31
CA SER A 186 -21.36 4.86 -17.26
C SER A 186 -20.94 6.18 -17.91
N ARG A 187 -19.65 6.54 -17.84
CA ARG A 187 -19.12 7.76 -18.50
C ARG A 187 -18.86 7.60 -19.99
N ARG A 188 -18.42 6.40 -20.44
CA ARG A 188 -18.29 6.10 -21.88
C ARG A 188 -19.63 6.22 -22.60
N THR A 189 -20.70 5.75 -21.97
CA THR A 189 -22.05 5.79 -22.54
C THR A 189 -22.63 7.21 -22.56
N THR A 190 -22.40 8.02 -21.54
CA THR A 190 -22.84 9.43 -21.52
C THR A 190 -22.10 10.29 -22.53
N ARG A 191 -20.76 10.18 -22.64
CA ARG A 191 -19.98 10.91 -23.66
C ARG A 191 -20.37 10.49 -25.09
N ALA A 192 -20.59 9.21 -25.34
CA ALA A 192 -21.08 8.74 -26.65
C ALA A 192 -22.48 9.29 -27.00
N GLN A 193 -23.37 9.40 -26.02
CA GLN A 193 -24.71 9.98 -26.21
C GLN A 193 -24.67 11.50 -26.44
N GLN A 194 -23.81 12.24 -25.73
CA GLN A 194 -23.62 13.68 -25.97
C GLN A 194 -23.01 13.96 -27.35
N GLN A 195 -22.02 13.17 -27.77
CA GLN A 195 -21.41 13.27 -29.10
C GLN A 195 -22.43 12.97 -30.21
N SER A 196 -23.25 11.92 -30.03
CA SER A 196 -24.31 11.59 -30.99
C SER A 196 -25.42 12.63 -31.06
N ARG A 197 -25.68 13.38 -29.98
CA ARG A 197 -26.66 14.48 -29.97
C ARG A 197 -26.09 15.74 -30.64
N ARG A 198 -24.79 16.01 -30.50
CA ARG A 198 -24.10 17.10 -31.19
C ARG A 198 -24.04 16.87 -32.70
N ASN A 199 -23.79 15.65 -33.17
CA ASN A 199 -23.69 15.34 -34.61
C ASN A 199 -25.05 15.27 -35.35
N ARG A 200 -26.18 15.39 -34.64
CA ARG A 200 -27.54 15.38 -35.23
C ARG A 200 -28.20 16.77 -35.26
N ARG A 201 -27.50 17.80 -34.79
CA ARG A 201 -27.89 19.21 -34.92
C ARG A 201 -27.01 19.87 -35.96
#